data_AF-A0A7W1IKS2-F1
#
_entry.id   AF-A0A7W1IKS2-F1
#
_cell.length_a   1.000
_cell.length_b   1.000
_cell.length_c   1.000
_cell.angle_alpha   90.00
_cell.angle_beta   90.00
_cell.angle_gamma   90.00
#
_symmetry.space_group_name_H-M   'P 1'
#
loop_
_entity.id
_entity.type
_entity.pdbx_description
1 polymer ?
#
loop_
_entity_poly.entity_id
_entity_poly.type
_entity_poly.pdbx_seq_one_letter_code
_entity_poly.pdbx_strand_id
1 'polypeptide(L)' 'ALDDDNSTKFTDIIGELASHSQILVITHNHETMHCADNLFGITTSQKGDSEVLQLALKQATELIEA' A
#
# COMPACT_ATOMS: atom_id res chain seq x y z
N ALA A 1 8.07 -6.90 14.37
CA ALA A 1 7.61 -6.57 13.00
C ALA A 1 8.56 -7.24 12.02
N LEU A 2 8.12 -7.57 10.81
CA LEU A 2 8.98 -8.19 9.78
C LEU A 2 10.23 -7.34 9.56
N ASP A 3 11.38 -7.99 9.43
CA ASP A 3 12.60 -7.34 8.92
C ASP A 3 12.47 -7.10 7.40
N ASP A 4 13.44 -6.42 6.82
CA ASP A 4 13.40 -6.04 5.40
C ASP A 4 13.31 -7.30 4.50
N ASP A 5 14.15 -8.31 4.75
CA ASP A 5 14.16 -9.57 4.00
C ASP A 5 12.80 -10.29 4.04
N ASN A 6 12.13 -10.34 5.20
CA ASN A 6 10.83 -10.97 5.32
C ASN A 6 9.69 -10.07 4.84
N SER A 7 9.88 -8.74 4.81
CA SER A 7 8.93 -7.81 4.21
C SER A 7 8.85 -8.02 2.70
N THR A 8 9.99 -8.19 2.02
CA THR A 8 10.03 -8.49 0.58
C THR A 8 9.37 -9.83 0.25
N LYS A 9 9.68 -10.89 1.00
CA LYS A 9 9.02 -12.20 0.81
C LYS A 9 7.52 -12.11 1.01
N PHE A 10 7.08 -11.34 2.00
CA PHE A 10 5.68 -11.12 2.26
C PHE A 10 5.01 -10.40 1.08
N THR A 11 5.61 -9.34 0.54
CA THR A 11 5.05 -8.62 -0.60
C THR A 11 4.99 -9.46 -1.86
N ASP A 12 5.96 -10.33 -2.11
CA ASP A 12 5.96 -11.25 -3.25
C ASP A 12 4.77 -12.22 -3.18
N ILE A 13 4.56 -12.84 -2.01
CA ILE A 13 3.44 -13.77 -1.79
C ILE A 13 2.09 -13.03 -1.96
N ILE A 14 1.96 -11.83 -1.40
CA ILE A 14 0.74 -11.04 -1.55
C ILE A 14 0.50 -10.66 -3.01
N GLY A 15 1.54 -10.30 -3.76
CA GLY A 15 1.44 -10.01 -5.19
C GLY A 15 0.95 -11.21 -6.01
N GLU A 16 1.47 -12.40 -5.74
CA GLU A 16 1.03 -13.63 -6.40
C GLU A 16 -0.44 -13.93 -6.10
N LEU A 17 -0.86 -13.80 -4.84
CA LEU A 17 -2.25 -14.00 -4.43
C LEU A 17 -3.18 -12.92 -5.02
N ALA A 18 -2.70 -11.68 -5.15
CA ALA A 18 -3.46 -10.57 -5.71
C ALA A 18 -3.85 -10.81 -7.19
N SER A 19 -3.05 -11.59 -7.93
CA SER A 19 -3.38 -11.99 -9.30
C SER A 19 -4.59 -12.94 -9.38
N HIS A 20 -4.91 -13.63 -8.28
CA HIS A 20 -6.00 -14.60 -8.19
C HIS A 20 -7.20 -14.07 -7.39
N SER A 21 -7.02 -13.05 -6.55
CA SER A 21 -8.06 -12.53 -5.66
C SER A 21 -7.78 -11.07 -5.30
N GLN A 22 -8.84 -10.29 -5.09
CA GLN A 22 -8.69 -8.93 -4.61
C GLN A 22 -8.25 -8.95 -3.14
N ILE A 23 -7.10 -8.36 -2.84
CA ILE A 23 -6.54 -8.31 -1.49
C ILE A 23 -6.57 -6.88 -0.98
N LEU A 24 -7.05 -6.71 0.26
CA LEU A 24 -6.93 -5.47 1.02
C LEU A 24 -5.92 -5.69 2.15
N VAL A 25 -4.83 -4.93 2.15
CA VAL A 25 -3.79 -5.00 3.20
C VAL A 25 -3.77 -3.70 3.99
N ILE A 26 -3.96 -3.80 5.31
CA ILE A 26 -3.77 -2.68 6.23
C ILE A 26 -2.33 -2.74 6.74
N THR A 27 -1.52 -1.75 6.37
CA THR A 27 -0.08 -1.75 6.69
C THR A 27 0.43 -0.35 7.02
N HIS A 28 1.53 -0.28 7.78
CA HIS A 28 2.37 0.89 7.95
C HIS A 28 3.82 0.62 7.50
N ASN A 29 4.08 -0.54 6.89
CA ASN A 29 5.39 -0.94 6.40
C ASN A 29 5.59 -0.39 4.97
N HIS A 30 6.69 0.34 4.77
CA HIS A 30 6.98 1.04 3.53
C HIS A 30 7.18 0.10 2.33
N GLU A 31 7.83 -1.06 2.52
CA GLU A 31 7.98 -2.07 1.47
C GLU A 31 6.61 -2.58 1.00
N THR A 32 5.71 -2.88 1.94
CA THR A 32 4.33 -3.28 1.60
C THR A 32 3.55 -2.19 0.90
N MET A 33 3.72 -0.93 1.33
CA MET A 33 3.09 0.21 0.66
C MET A 33 3.61 0.42 -0.75
N HIS A 34 4.90 0.18 -1.00
CA HIS A 34 5.55 0.38 -2.29
C HIS A 34 5.05 -0.60 -3.36
N CYS A 35 4.77 -1.85 -2.97
CA CYS A 35 4.27 -2.87 -3.89
C CYS A 35 2.77 -2.79 -4.19
N ALA A 36 2.02 -1.87 -3.56
CA ALA A 36 0.58 -1.77 -3.74
C ALA A 36 0.19 -1.03 -5.03
N ASP A 37 -0.81 -1.51 -5.76
CA ASP A 37 -1.35 -0.80 -6.93
C ASP A 37 -2.05 0.52 -6.54
N ASN A 38 -2.82 0.49 -5.45
CA ASN A 38 -3.58 1.62 -4.92
C ASN A 38 -3.34 1.73 -3.42
N LEU A 39 -3.12 2.95 -2.94
CA LEU A 39 -2.90 3.24 -1.53
C LEU A 39 -4.04 4.09 -0.97
N PHE A 40 -4.61 3.66 0.13
CA PHE A 40 -5.65 4.38 0.86
C PHE A 40 -5.09 4.85 2.19
N GLY A 41 -4.84 6.15 2.31
CA GLY A 41 -4.43 6.79 3.56
C GLY A 41 -5.66 7.05 4.42
N ILE A 42 -5.65 6.54 5.66
CA ILE A 42 -6.68 6.88 6.65
C ILE A 42 -6.09 7.93 7.59
N THR A 43 -6.77 9.07 7.70
CA THR A 43 -6.39 10.13 8.64
C THR A 43 -7.57 10.48 9.53
N THR A 44 -7.28 11.06 10.70
CA THR A 44 -8.31 11.51 11.64
C THR A 44 -8.45 13.02 11.50
N SER A 45 -9.67 13.48 11.23
CA SER A 45 -10.00 14.90 11.20
C SER A 45 -9.91 15.53 12.60
N GLN A 46 -9.87 16.86 12.69
CA GLN A 46 -9.90 17.55 14.00
C GLN A 46 -11.17 17.25 14.82
N LYS A 47 -12.23 16.74 14.18
CA LYS A 47 -13.49 16.37 14.83
C LYS A 47 -13.50 14.92 15.33
N GLY A 48 -12.45 14.14 15.05
CA GLY A 48 -12.33 12.73 15.46
C GLY A 48 -12.89 11.73 14.45
N ASP A 49 -13.51 12.19 13.38
CA ASP A 49 -14.00 11.33 12.29
C ASP A 49 -12.84 10.91 11.36
N SER A 50 -12.88 9.68 10.86
CA SER A 50 -11.90 9.18 9.88
C SER A 50 -12.18 9.69 8.47
N GLU A 51 -11.15 10.20 7.82
CA GLU A 51 -11.15 10.62 6.41
C GLU A 51 -10.25 9.70 5.60
N VAL A 52 -10.68 9.39 4.37
CA VAL A 52 -9.96 8.50 3.44
C VAL A 52 -9.35 9.34 2.33
N LEU A 53 -8.05 9.21 2.14
CA LEU A 53 -7.30 9.73 1.02
C LEU A 53 -6.94 8.57 0.08
N GLN A 54 -7.21 8.69 -1.21
CA GLN A 54 -6.84 7.68 -2.19
C GLN A 54 -5.68 8.18 -3.06
N LEU A 55 -4.68 7.34 -3.28
CA LEU A 55 -3.56 7.59 -4.17
C LEU A 55 -3.36 6.38 -5.09
N ALA A 56 -3.34 6.61 -6.40
CA ALA A 56 -2.92 5.61 -7.38
C ALA A 56 -1.40 5.68 -7.52
N LEU A 57 -0.67 4.77 -6.86
CA LEU A 57 0.80 4.82 -6.80
C LEU A 57 1.45 4.65 -8.17
N LYS A 58 0.92 3.75 -9.02
CA LYS A 58 1.39 3.59 -10.41
C LYS A 58 1.39 4.90 -11.19
N GLN A 59 0.30 5.67 -11.11
CA GLN A 59 0.19 6.96 -11.81
C GLN A 59 1.10 8.04 -11.19
N ALA A 60 1.28 8.01 -9.87
CA ALA A 60 2.14 8.97 -9.18
C ALA A 60 3.62 8.79 -9.54
N THR A 61 4.09 7.55 -9.71
CA THR A 61 5.48 7.25 -10.10
C THR A 61 5.76 7.69 -11.54
N GLU A 62 4.83 7.47 -12.48
CA GLU A 62 4.96 7.89 -13.88
C GLU A 62 5.11 9.41 -14.05
N LEU A 63 4.50 10.21 -13.16
CA LEU A 63 4.61 11.68 -13.19
C LEU A 63 5.96 12.20 -12.68
N ILE A 64 6.70 11.42 -11.90
CA ILE A 64 8.00 11.81 -11.34
C ILE A 64 9.13 11.45 -12.31
N GLU A 65 8.94 10.43 -13.14
CA GLU A 65 9.92 9.97 -14.12
C GLU A 65 9.86 10.72 -15.47
N ALA A 66 8.84 11.57 -15.68
CA ALA A 66 8.64 12.41 -16.86
C ALA A 66 9.26 13.81 -16.71
#